data_AF-A0A354SBF7-F1
#
_entry.id   AF-A0A354SBF7-F1
#
_cell.length_a   1.000
_cell.length_b   1.000
_cell.length_c   1.000
_cell.angle_alpha   90.00
_cell.angle_beta   90.00
_cell.angle_gamma   90.00
#
_symmetry.space_group_name_H-M   'P 1'
#
loop_
_entity.id
_entity.type
_entity.pdbx_description
1 polymer ?
#
loop_
_entity_poly.entity_id
_entity_poly.type
_entity_poly.pdbx_seq_one_letter_code
_entity_poly.pdbx_strand_id
1 'polypeptide(L)'
;MSYRITVVCLGNICRSPIAEAVLCDRILRAGLEHEVIVDSAGTGDWHLGHPADPRALTTLETHDYRLDHRARQIDPSWLSGIDLILAMDMANFQDLQVMQRQARSASEIRMLRAFDPALAGRHEPSTELEVPDPYEGGDAEFVRVLHMIESAADGLIEHLGRTLVRDGGPTVTHMSTPSNPHEPGPQESNTAPPGWYAAPDGTRQQRYWSGNSWGEALRPASPTGLVLWAPDGSPVSPKSRLVVLLLAIFLGAFGVHSFYVGKVGVGLGQLAITILTCGIFGWIWPLVDVILVAVGTYRDSDGRLVLNWES
;
A
#
# COMPACT_ATOMS: atom_id res chain seq x y z
N MET A 1 10.12 10.44 21.53
CA MET A 1 9.08 9.52 21.04
C MET A 1 8.39 10.22 19.90
N SER A 2 8.13 9.52 18.79
CA SER A 2 7.41 10.11 17.66
C SER A 2 5.91 10.05 17.92
N TYR A 3 5.21 11.15 17.66
CA TYR A 3 3.76 11.27 17.73
C TYR A 3 3.12 10.37 16.68
N ARG A 4 2.27 9.42 17.10
CA ARG A 4 1.67 8.42 16.21
C ARG A 4 0.24 8.77 15.86
N ILE A 5 -0.01 8.82 14.55
CA ILE A 5 -1.34 9.03 13.97
C ILE A 5 -1.77 7.77 13.24
N THR A 6 -2.98 7.29 13.51
CA THR A 6 -3.59 6.19 12.74
C THR A 6 -4.90 6.64 12.11
N VAL A 7 -5.00 6.54 10.79
CA VAL A 7 -6.23 6.88 10.06
C VAL A 7 -7.08 5.64 9.84
N VAL A 8 -8.38 5.72 10.12
CA VAL A 8 -9.27 4.56 10.17
C VAL A 8 -10.50 4.76 9.30
N CYS A 9 -10.73 3.81 8.38
CA CYS A 9 -12.00 3.67 7.66
C CYS A 9 -12.63 2.29 7.90
N LEU A 10 -13.63 1.90 7.12
CA LEU A 10 -14.22 0.56 7.24
C LEU A 10 -13.26 -0.55 6.75
N GLY A 11 -12.91 -0.54 5.46
CA GLY A 11 -12.19 -1.65 4.81
C GLY A 11 -10.68 -1.49 4.65
N ASN A 12 -10.11 -0.35 5.02
CA ASN A 12 -8.70 0.01 4.80
C ASN A 12 -8.19 -0.10 3.35
N ILE A 13 -9.04 0.09 2.35
CA ILE A 13 -8.63 0.01 0.94
C ILE A 13 -8.87 1.30 0.14
N CYS A 14 -9.80 2.16 0.55
CA CYS A 14 -10.13 3.40 -0.18
C CYS A 14 -9.69 4.65 0.59
N ARG A 15 -10.49 5.07 1.58
CA ARG A 15 -10.35 6.36 2.27
C ARG A 15 -9.09 6.47 3.12
N SER A 16 -8.86 5.52 4.05
CA SER A 16 -7.72 5.60 4.97
C SER A 16 -6.35 5.43 4.30
N PRO A 17 -6.16 4.61 3.25
CA PRO A 17 -4.92 4.65 2.46
C PRO A 17 -4.71 5.99 1.76
N ILE A 18 -5.76 6.60 1.18
CA ILE A 18 -5.62 7.93 0.56
C ILE A 18 -5.13 8.96 1.59
N ALA A 19 -5.73 8.97 2.78
CA ALA A 19 -5.31 9.87 3.84
C ALA A 19 -3.91 9.59 4.38
N GLU A 20 -3.50 8.32 4.50
CA GLU A 20 -2.14 7.95 4.87
C GLU A 20 -1.12 8.56 3.88
N ALA A 21 -1.36 8.40 2.58
CA ALA A 21 -0.47 8.93 1.54
C ALA A 21 -0.38 10.45 1.59
N VAL A 22 -1.52 11.13 1.71
CA VAL A 22 -1.58 12.60 1.79
C VAL A 22 -0.89 13.10 3.06
N LEU A 23 -1.16 12.49 4.22
CA LEU A 23 -0.55 12.90 5.48
C LEU A 23 0.95 12.66 5.50
N CYS A 24 1.43 11.53 4.97
CA CYS A 24 2.87 11.27 4.78
C CYS A 24 3.54 12.41 3.99
N ASP A 25 2.97 12.79 2.85
CA ASP A 25 3.49 13.90 2.03
C ASP A 25 3.47 15.23 2.79
N ARG A 26 2.37 15.54 3.48
CA ARG A 26 2.23 16.81 4.21
C ARG A 26 3.16 16.91 5.42
N ILE A 27 3.34 15.81 6.16
CA ILE A 27 4.29 15.70 7.28
C ILE A 27 5.71 15.94 6.76
N LEU A 28 6.09 15.29 5.65
CA LEU A 28 7.41 15.46 5.04
C LEU A 28 7.63 16.91 4.57
N ARG A 29 6.64 17.52 3.91
CA ARG A 29 6.73 18.93 3.45
C ARG A 29 6.81 19.92 4.60
N ALA A 30 6.24 19.58 5.76
CA ALA A 30 6.29 20.37 6.96
C ALA A 30 7.59 20.17 7.77
N GLY A 31 8.46 19.22 7.40
CA GLY A 31 9.67 18.89 8.14
C GLY A 31 9.41 18.14 9.45
N LEU A 32 8.26 17.44 9.55
CA LEU A 32 7.81 16.74 10.75
C LEU A 32 8.05 15.23 10.69
N GLU A 33 8.73 14.71 9.66
CA GLU A 33 8.90 13.27 9.38
C GLU A 33 9.67 12.50 10.46
N HIS A 34 10.45 13.19 11.29
CA HIS A 34 11.15 12.59 12.42
C HIS A 34 10.34 12.64 13.73
N GLU A 35 9.32 13.50 13.77
CA GLU A 35 8.49 13.76 14.95
C GLU A 35 7.15 13.06 14.86
N VAL A 36 6.61 12.87 13.67
CA VAL A 36 5.28 12.31 13.43
C VAL A 36 5.38 11.10 12.53
N ILE A 37 4.74 10.01 12.94
CA ILE A 37 4.54 8.84 12.11
C ILE A 37 3.05 8.65 11.86
N VAL A 38 2.70 8.32 10.63
CA VAL A 38 1.32 8.05 10.23
C VAL A 38 1.22 6.66 9.62
N ASP A 39 0.12 5.98 9.94
CA ASP A 39 -0.27 4.73 9.31
C ASP A 39 -1.79 4.68 9.16
N SER A 40 -2.32 3.61 8.54
CA SER A 40 -3.77 3.42 8.42
C SER A 40 -4.24 2.02 8.81
N ALA A 41 -5.53 1.91 9.11
CA ALA A 41 -6.21 0.66 9.44
C ALA A 41 -7.72 0.71 9.05
N GLY A 42 -8.39 -0.42 9.23
CA GLY A 42 -9.83 -0.60 9.01
C GLY A 42 -10.53 -1.10 10.27
N THR A 43 -11.81 -0.80 10.45
CA THR A 43 -12.62 -1.45 11.50
C THR A 43 -13.06 -2.86 11.11
N GLY A 44 -13.16 -3.13 9.79
CA GLY A 44 -13.46 -4.44 9.22
C GLY A 44 -12.23 -5.29 8.87
N ASP A 45 -12.47 -6.56 8.56
CA ASP A 45 -11.45 -7.58 8.27
C ASP A 45 -11.55 -8.18 6.85
N TRP A 46 -12.48 -7.71 6.02
CA TRP A 46 -12.73 -8.27 4.68
C TRP A 46 -11.57 -8.19 3.69
N HIS A 47 -10.63 -7.26 3.90
CA HIS A 47 -9.56 -6.95 2.96
C HIS A 47 -8.16 -7.15 3.54
N LEU A 48 -8.00 -7.89 4.64
CA LEU A 48 -6.70 -8.09 5.29
C LEU A 48 -5.61 -8.55 4.31
N GLY A 49 -4.50 -7.80 4.27
CA GLY A 49 -3.36 -8.07 3.39
C GLY A 49 -3.54 -7.68 1.92
N HIS A 50 -4.71 -7.16 1.53
CA HIS A 50 -4.90 -6.64 0.18
C HIS A 50 -4.19 -5.28 0.00
N PRO A 51 -3.76 -4.93 -1.23
CA PRO A 51 -3.37 -3.55 -1.53
C PRO A 51 -4.58 -2.61 -1.40
N ALA A 52 -4.33 -1.30 -1.47
CA ALA A 52 -5.41 -0.33 -1.63
C ALA A 52 -6.20 -0.58 -2.93
N ASP A 53 -7.44 -0.10 -2.99
CA ASP A 53 -8.30 -0.20 -4.17
C ASP A 53 -7.57 0.38 -5.40
N PRO A 54 -7.57 -0.29 -6.57
CA PRO A 54 -6.89 0.20 -7.76
C PRO A 54 -7.28 1.63 -8.17
N ARG A 55 -8.53 2.06 -7.91
CA ARG A 55 -8.99 3.42 -8.17
C ARG A 55 -8.40 4.41 -7.17
N ALA A 56 -8.21 4.01 -5.92
CA ALA A 56 -7.49 4.82 -4.93
C ALA A 56 -6.02 4.98 -5.31
N LEU A 57 -5.36 3.88 -5.72
CA LEU A 57 -3.97 3.92 -6.20
C LEU A 57 -3.82 4.82 -7.44
N THR A 58 -4.70 4.65 -8.43
CA THR A 58 -4.71 5.49 -9.65
C THR A 58 -4.92 6.96 -9.30
N THR A 59 -5.83 7.25 -8.37
CA THR A 59 -6.11 8.61 -7.89
C THR A 59 -4.88 9.23 -7.22
N LEU A 60 -4.20 8.47 -6.35
CA LEU A 60 -2.97 8.90 -5.68
C LEU A 60 -1.85 9.15 -6.68
N GLU A 61 -1.59 8.21 -7.59
CA GLU A 61 -0.54 8.33 -8.61
C GLU A 61 -0.76 9.53 -9.53
N THR A 62 -2.00 9.77 -9.95
CA THR A 62 -2.37 10.91 -10.81
C THR A 62 -2.14 12.26 -10.12
N HIS A 63 -2.15 12.29 -8.79
CA HIS A 63 -1.93 13.49 -7.97
C HIS A 63 -0.56 13.47 -7.28
N ASP A 64 0.41 12.72 -7.84
CA ASP A 64 1.81 12.64 -7.39
C ASP A 64 2.03 12.10 -5.96
N TYR A 65 1.07 11.35 -5.44
CA TYR A 65 1.21 10.62 -4.19
C TYR A 65 1.68 9.18 -4.43
N ARG A 66 2.40 8.62 -3.46
CA ARG A 66 2.84 7.22 -3.46
C ARG A 66 2.56 6.58 -2.13
N LEU A 67 2.14 5.33 -2.17
CA LEU A 67 1.87 4.56 -0.97
C LEU A 67 2.12 3.07 -1.25
N ASP A 68 2.98 2.44 -0.46
CA ASP A 68 2.98 0.98 -0.35
C ASP A 68 2.08 0.61 0.83
N HIS A 69 0.93 0.03 0.51
CA HIS A 69 -0.13 -0.20 1.48
C HIS A 69 -0.52 -1.67 1.53
N ARG A 70 -0.79 -2.17 2.74
CA ARG A 70 -1.47 -3.44 2.96
C ARG A 70 -2.54 -3.25 4.02
N ALA A 71 -3.78 -3.57 3.63
CA ALA A 71 -4.93 -3.39 4.48
C ALA A 71 -4.81 -4.24 5.75
N ARG A 72 -5.12 -3.65 6.88
CA ARG A 72 -5.11 -4.31 8.20
C ARG A 72 -6.27 -3.81 9.04
N GLN A 73 -6.71 -4.66 9.97
CA GLN A 73 -7.74 -4.30 10.94
C GLN A 73 -7.11 -3.62 12.14
N ILE A 74 -7.77 -2.60 12.69
CA ILE A 74 -7.33 -1.98 13.93
C ILE A 74 -7.53 -2.94 15.11
N ASP A 75 -6.47 -3.15 15.88
CA ASP A 75 -6.50 -3.95 17.10
C ASP A 75 -6.65 -3.03 18.32
N PRO A 76 -7.62 -3.26 19.21
CA PRO A 76 -7.80 -2.47 20.44
C PRO A 76 -6.53 -2.35 21.31
N SER A 77 -5.63 -3.33 21.28
CA SER A 77 -4.37 -3.30 22.02
C SER A 77 -3.40 -2.22 21.52
N TRP A 78 -3.49 -1.82 20.25
CA TRP A 78 -2.60 -0.82 19.66
C TRP A 78 -2.93 0.60 20.13
N LEU A 79 -4.17 0.85 20.53
CA LEU A 79 -4.67 2.19 20.87
C LEU A 79 -3.75 2.85 21.90
N SER A 80 -3.32 2.13 22.93
CA SER A 80 -2.45 2.68 23.97
C SER A 80 -1.12 3.28 23.48
N GLY A 81 -0.67 2.92 22.29
CA GLY A 81 0.53 3.46 21.64
C GLY A 81 0.25 4.44 20.50
N ILE A 82 -1.00 4.87 20.31
CA ILE A 82 -1.43 5.84 19.30
C ILE A 82 -1.86 7.12 20.01
N ASP A 83 -1.28 8.25 19.61
CA ASP A 83 -1.59 9.55 20.20
C ASP A 83 -2.90 10.11 19.61
N LEU A 84 -3.09 10.00 18.30
CA LEU A 84 -4.26 10.49 17.57
C LEU A 84 -4.81 9.46 16.59
N ILE A 85 -6.09 9.13 16.72
CA ILE A 85 -6.81 8.26 15.81
C ILE A 85 -7.81 9.11 15.02
N LEU A 86 -7.74 9.02 13.69
CA LEU A 86 -8.54 9.82 12.76
C LEU A 86 -9.60 8.95 12.08
N ALA A 87 -10.85 9.11 12.47
CA ALA A 87 -11.99 8.41 11.87
C ALA A 87 -12.45 9.08 10.57
N MET A 88 -12.76 8.27 9.55
CA MET A 88 -13.26 8.77 8.26
C MET A 88 -14.75 9.12 8.28
N ASP A 89 -15.55 8.42 9.05
CA ASP A 89 -16.98 8.67 9.19
C ASP A 89 -17.47 8.44 10.62
N MET A 90 -18.76 8.72 10.87
CA MET A 90 -19.34 8.58 12.20
C MET A 90 -19.40 7.12 12.67
N ALA A 91 -19.58 6.16 11.76
CA ALA A 91 -19.60 4.74 12.12
C ALA A 91 -18.21 4.30 12.62
N ASN A 92 -17.15 4.67 11.89
CA ASN A 92 -15.77 4.41 12.31
C ASN A 92 -15.46 5.09 13.65
N PHE A 93 -15.90 6.33 13.84
CA PHE A 93 -15.70 7.05 15.09
C PHE A 93 -16.39 6.33 16.27
N GLN A 94 -17.62 5.86 16.09
CA GLN A 94 -18.36 5.13 17.11
C GLN A 94 -17.71 3.79 17.45
N ASP A 95 -17.29 3.02 16.44
CA ASP A 95 -16.57 1.75 16.61
C ASP A 95 -15.28 1.96 17.43
N LEU A 96 -14.50 2.98 17.07
CA LEU A 96 -13.26 3.33 17.78
C LEU A 96 -13.51 3.75 19.23
N GLN A 97 -14.58 4.50 19.50
CA GLN A 97 -14.95 4.84 20.89
C GLN A 97 -15.33 3.61 21.72
N VAL A 98 -15.99 2.62 21.11
CA VAL A 98 -16.27 1.34 21.77
C VAL A 98 -14.97 0.62 22.10
N MET A 99 -14.06 0.50 21.13
CA MET A 99 -12.74 -0.13 21.31
C MET A 99 -11.90 0.59 22.38
N GLN A 100 -11.88 1.92 22.37
CA GLN A 100 -11.16 2.74 23.36
C GLN A 100 -11.63 2.47 24.78
N ARG A 101 -12.95 2.41 25.01
CA ARG A 101 -13.52 2.08 26.32
C ARG A 101 -13.14 0.67 26.78
N GLN A 102 -13.14 -0.30 25.86
CA GLN A 102 -12.75 -1.68 26.15
C GLN A 102 -11.26 -1.80 26.49
N ALA A 103 -10.41 -1.13 25.71
CA ALA A 103 -8.96 -1.10 25.91
C ALA A 103 -8.50 -0.21 27.08
N ARG A 104 -9.40 0.63 27.62
CA ARG A 104 -9.09 1.69 28.59
C ARG A 104 -7.96 2.61 28.10
N SER A 105 -7.95 2.88 26.80
CA SER A 105 -6.94 3.76 26.19
C SER A 105 -7.28 5.23 26.41
N ALA A 106 -6.25 6.07 26.49
CA ALA A 106 -6.35 7.52 26.57
C ALA A 106 -6.12 8.23 25.21
N SER A 107 -5.93 7.48 24.12
CA SER A 107 -5.70 8.03 22.77
C SER A 107 -6.75 9.06 22.39
N GLU A 108 -6.36 10.16 21.75
CA GLU A 108 -7.33 11.09 21.20
C GLU A 108 -8.00 10.46 19.97
N ILE A 109 -9.33 10.53 19.90
CA ILE A 109 -10.09 10.09 18.71
C ILE A 109 -10.83 11.30 18.16
N ARG A 110 -10.61 11.60 16.88
CA ARG A 110 -11.20 12.72 16.14
C ARG A 110 -11.69 12.26 14.78
N MET A 111 -12.64 12.98 14.19
CA MET A 111 -12.99 12.80 12.77
C MET A 111 -11.98 13.57 11.91
N LEU A 112 -11.50 12.99 10.82
CA LEU A 112 -10.47 13.63 9.98
C LEU A 112 -10.86 15.05 9.56
N ARG A 113 -12.08 15.23 9.04
CA ARG A 113 -12.53 16.54 8.54
C ARG A 113 -12.83 17.56 9.65
N ALA A 114 -12.72 17.20 10.92
CA ALA A 114 -12.75 18.20 11.98
C ALA A 114 -11.54 19.15 11.93
N PHE A 115 -10.48 18.75 11.24
CA PHE A 115 -9.32 19.58 10.96
C PHE A 115 -9.44 20.38 9.67
N ASP A 116 -10.51 20.21 8.88
CA ASP A 116 -10.78 21.03 7.68
C ASP A 116 -11.11 22.47 8.11
N PRO A 117 -10.32 23.49 7.71
CA PRO A 117 -10.58 24.88 8.08
C PRO A 117 -11.95 25.39 7.65
N ALA A 118 -12.51 24.87 6.55
CA ALA A 118 -13.85 25.23 6.07
C ALA A 118 -14.97 24.72 6.98
N LEU A 119 -14.67 23.77 7.86
CA LEU A 119 -15.59 23.16 8.82
C LEU A 119 -15.25 23.52 10.28
N ALA A 120 -14.40 24.53 10.49
CA ALA A 120 -14.05 24.98 11.82
C ALA A 120 -15.29 25.34 12.66
N GLY A 121 -15.32 24.89 13.92
CA GLY A 121 -16.40 25.16 14.88
C GLY A 121 -17.58 24.18 14.82
N ARG A 122 -17.57 23.21 13.90
CA ARG A 122 -18.53 22.09 13.93
C ARG A 122 -18.26 21.19 15.13
N HIS A 123 -19.33 20.70 15.76
CA HIS A 123 -19.22 19.74 16.85
C HIS A 123 -18.95 18.34 16.31
N GLU A 124 -18.11 17.59 17.01
CA GLU A 124 -17.84 16.18 16.76
C GLU A 124 -18.60 15.28 17.74
N PRO A 125 -19.14 14.14 17.29
CA PRO A 125 -19.23 13.68 15.90
C PRO A 125 -20.36 14.39 15.12
N SER A 126 -20.20 14.51 13.80
CA SER A 126 -21.22 15.09 12.90
C SER A 126 -21.13 14.50 11.50
N THR A 127 -22.29 14.32 10.85
CA THR A 127 -22.37 13.88 9.44
C THR A 127 -21.74 14.87 8.47
N GLU A 128 -21.65 16.15 8.83
CA GLU A 128 -20.96 17.17 8.02
C GLU A 128 -19.44 16.92 7.92
N LEU A 129 -18.88 16.19 8.89
CA LEU A 129 -17.45 15.88 9.01
C LEU A 129 -17.08 14.52 8.40
N GLU A 130 -18.03 13.83 7.78
CA GLU A 130 -17.75 12.54 7.14
C GLU A 130 -16.99 12.70 5.82
N VAL A 131 -16.07 11.76 5.58
CA VAL A 131 -15.51 11.44 4.28
C VAL A 131 -16.34 10.29 3.70
N PRO A 132 -17.17 10.52 2.68
CA PRO A 132 -18.07 9.52 2.13
C PRO A 132 -17.29 8.37 1.51
N ASP A 133 -17.83 7.15 1.59
CA ASP A 133 -17.20 5.98 0.99
C ASP A 133 -17.31 6.01 -0.54
N PRO A 134 -16.20 6.07 -1.29
CA PRO A 134 -16.26 6.12 -2.75
C PRO A 134 -16.40 4.74 -3.40
N TYR A 135 -16.43 3.64 -2.63
CA TYR A 135 -16.31 2.28 -3.16
C TYR A 135 -17.37 1.90 -4.21
N GLU A 136 -18.63 2.25 -3.96
CA GLU A 136 -19.76 2.06 -4.89
C GLU A 136 -19.87 3.15 -5.96
N GLY A 137 -18.99 4.15 -5.90
CA GLY A 137 -18.92 5.28 -6.83
C GLY A 137 -17.95 5.06 -7.99
N GLY A 138 -17.88 6.06 -8.87
CA GLY A 138 -16.88 6.13 -9.95
C GLY A 138 -15.64 6.94 -9.55
N ASP A 139 -14.69 7.06 -10.48
CA ASP A 139 -13.40 7.73 -10.26
C ASP A 139 -13.54 9.17 -9.74
N ALA A 140 -14.60 9.88 -10.13
CA ALA A 140 -14.89 11.23 -9.64
C ALA A 140 -15.13 11.28 -8.12
N GLU A 141 -15.68 10.24 -7.51
CA GLU A 141 -15.87 10.18 -6.05
C GLU A 141 -14.53 9.96 -5.33
N PHE A 142 -13.60 9.22 -5.93
CA PHE A 142 -12.24 9.07 -5.37
C PHE A 142 -11.49 10.41 -5.38
N VAL A 143 -11.57 11.17 -6.46
CA VAL A 143 -10.97 12.52 -6.55
C VAL A 143 -11.63 13.48 -5.54
N ARG A 144 -12.96 13.41 -5.40
CA ARG A 144 -13.68 14.21 -4.40
C ARG A 144 -13.24 13.88 -2.97
N VAL A 145 -13.07 12.59 -2.66
CA VAL A 145 -12.55 12.13 -1.37
C VAL A 145 -11.12 12.61 -1.15
N LEU A 146 -10.25 12.53 -2.16
CA LEU A 146 -8.88 13.06 -2.09
C LEU A 146 -8.89 14.55 -1.71
N HIS A 147 -9.66 15.39 -2.39
CA HIS A 147 -9.70 16.84 -2.09
C HIS A 147 -10.20 17.16 -0.68
N MET A 148 -11.16 16.38 -0.16
CA MET A 148 -11.62 16.52 1.23
C MET A 148 -10.51 16.16 2.22
N ILE A 149 -9.77 15.09 1.93
CA ILE A 149 -8.65 14.62 2.74
C ILE A 149 -7.51 15.65 2.71
N GLU A 150 -7.17 16.22 1.56
CA GLU A 150 -6.14 17.26 1.43
C GLU A 150 -6.48 18.50 2.26
N SER A 151 -7.72 19.01 2.15
CA SER A 151 -8.19 20.16 2.94
C SER A 151 -8.07 19.91 4.45
N ALA A 152 -8.45 18.71 4.90
CA ALA A 152 -8.35 18.32 6.30
C ALA A 152 -6.89 18.09 6.75
N ALA A 153 -6.06 17.51 5.89
CA ALA A 153 -4.64 17.28 6.16
C ALA A 153 -3.88 18.59 6.36
N ASP A 154 -4.14 19.60 5.53
CA ASP A 154 -3.51 20.92 5.65
C ASP A 154 -3.80 21.56 7.02
N GLY A 155 -5.06 21.52 7.47
CA GLY A 155 -5.42 22.02 8.79
C GLY A 155 -4.90 21.15 9.95
N LEU A 156 -4.74 19.84 9.74
CA LEU A 156 -4.10 18.96 10.73
C LEU A 156 -2.62 19.29 10.91
N ILE A 157 -1.87 19.56 9.85
CA ILE A 157 -0.46 19.98 9.98
C ILE A 157 -0.33 21.27 10.80
N GLU A 158 -1.21 22.25 10.57
CA GLU A 158 -1.21 23.48 11.38
C GLU A 158 -1.54 23.19 12.86
N HIS A 159 -2.44 22.23 13.11
CA HIS A 159 -2.73 21.77 14.47
C HIS A 159 -1.50 21.11 15.11
N LEU A 160 -0.84 20.17 14.41
CA LEU A 160 0.35 19.47 14.90
C LEU A 160 1.50 20.43 15.20
N GLY A 161 1.76 21.41 14.32
CA GLY A 161 2.78 22.42 14.55
C GLY A 161 2.53 23.24 15.83
N ARG A 162 1.27 23.47 16.22
CA ARG A 162 0.94 24.13 17.48
C ARG A 162 1.06 23.21 18.69
N THR A 163 0.67 21.94 18.55
CA THR A 163 0.69 20.95 19.62
C THR A 163 2.12 20.54 19.98
N LEU A 164 2.93 20.17 18.97
CA LEU A 164 4.30 19.72 19.17
C LEU A 164 5.22 20.85 19.68
N VAL A 165 5.03 22.09 19.23
CA VAL A 165 5.79 23.26 19.75
C VAL A 165 5.44 23.55 21.22
N ARG A 166 4.18 23.32 21.64
CA ARG A 166 3.76 23.53 23.03
C ARG A 166 4.37 22.54 23.99
N ASP A 167 4.59 21.30 23.54
CA ASP A 167 5.25 20.27 24.33
C ASP A 167 6.79 20.43 24.35
N GLY A 168 7.34 21.36 23.55
CA GLY A 168 8.79 21.55 23.35
C GLY A 168 9.43 22.92 23.67
N GLY A 169 8.74 23.92 24.23
CA GLY A 169 9.34 25.28 24.40
C GLY A 169 10.24 25.48 25.64
N PRO A 170 11.20 26.44 25.64
CA PRO A 170 12.21 26.79 24.64
C PRO A 170 13.65 26.53 25.15
N THR A 171 14.52 25.91 24.35
CA THR A 171 15.98 26.08 24.51
C THR A 171 16.48 27.00 23.41
N VAL A 172 16.97 28.17 23.79
CA VAL A 172 17.53 29.19 22.91
C VAL A 172 18.93 28.75 22.42
N THR A 173 19.26 29.21 21.20
CA THR A 173 20.58 29.24 20.52
C THR A 173 21.06 27.92 19.91
N HIS A 174 21.45 27.80 18.63
CA HIS A 174 22.05 28.76 17.72
C HIS A 174 21.66 28.50 16.26
N MET A 175 21.54 29.60 15.52
CA MET A 175 21.47 29.72 14.07
C MET A 175 22.61 28.98 13.34
N SER A 176 22.28 28.13 12.36
CA SER A 176 23.11 27.80 11.18
C SER A 176 22.24 27.15 10.09
N THR A 177 22.12 27.80 8.93
CA THR A 177 21.51 27.31 7.68
C THR A 177 22.59 26.62 6.80
N PRO A 178 22.30 26.03 5.62
CA PRO A 178 22.09 24.59 5.40
C PRO A 178 23.11 23.95 4.42
N SER A 179 23.25 22.60 4.39
CA SER A 179 23.76 21.87 3.21
C SER A 179 23.62 20.33 3.27
N ASN A 180 22.65 19.78 2.50
CA ASN A 180 22.66 18.60 1.58
C ASN A 180 23.30 17.23 1.97
N PRO A 181 23.03 16.11 1.24
CA PRO A 181 22.51 14.86 1.81
C PRO A 181 23.46 13.69 1.56
N HIS A 182 24.14 13.25 2.61
CA HIS A 182 24.81 11.96 2.62
C HIS A 182 24.80 11.47 4.06
N GLU A 183 23.67 10.89 4.48
CA GLU A 183 23.69 10.11 5.70
C GLU A 183 24.31 8.74 5.38
N PRO A 184 25.46 8.39 6.00
CA PRO A 184 26.05 7.08 5.84
C PRO A 184 25.17 6.00 6.49
N GLY A 185 25.11 4.83 5.87
CA GLY A 185 24.38 3.68 6.40
C GLY A 185 24.86 3.25 7.81
N PRO A 186 24.06 2.46 8.53
CA PRO A 186 24.34 2.09 9.92
C PRO A 186 25.72 1.42 10.08
N GLN A 187 26.56 1.96 10.96
CA GLN A 187 27.86 1.37 11.27
C GLN A 187 27.69 0.06 12.07
N GLU A 188 28.65 -0.86 11.93
CA GLU A 188 28.61 -2.21 12.54
C GLU A 188 28.43 -2.22 14.07
N SER A 189 28.56 -1.08 14.74
CA SER A 189 28.18 -0.89 16.13
C SER A 189 26.78 -0.26 16.29
N ASN A 190 25.76 -1.12 16.25
CA ASN A 190 24.49 -1.08 17.01
C ASN A 190 23.23 -0.33 16.48
N THR A 191 22.07 -0.99 16.73
CA THR A 191 20.67 -0.53 16.89
C THR A 191 19.73 -0.32 15.68
N ALA A 192 20.19 -0.41 14.43
CA ALA A 192 19.24 -0.36 13.29
C ALA A 192 18.45 -1.67 13.15
N PRO A 193 17.12 -1.64 12.96
CA PRO A 193 16.31 -2.84 12.71
C PRO A 193 16.73 -3.52 11.39
N PRO A 194 16.46 -4.82 11.21
CA PRO A 194 16.80 -5.50 9.97
C PRO A 194 16.07 -4.90 8.77
N GLY A 195 16.80 -4.58 7.69
CA GLY A 195 16.23 -3.82 6.58
C GLY A 195 17.23 -3.52 5.46
N TRP A 196 16.75 -2.93 4.36
CA TRP A 196 17.59 -2.49 3.26
C TRP A 196 18.07 -1.06 3.49
N TYR A 197 19.38 -0.86 3.53
CA TYR A 197 20.01 0.43 3.75
C TYR A 197 21.01 0.75 2.65
N ALA A 198 21.33 2.03 2.48
CA ALA A 198 22.45 2.44 1.64
C ALA A 198 23.73 1.78 2.15
N ALA A 199 24.51 1.20 1.24
CA ALA A 199 25.75 0.57 1.61
C ALA A 199 26.71 1.61 2.24
N PRO A 200 27.38 1.28 3.34
CA PRO A 200 28.28 2.22 4.03
C PRO A 200 29.53 2.58 3.22
N ASP A 201 29.77 1.89 2.10
CA ASP A 201 30.86 2.15 1.15
C ASP A 201 30.58 3.34 0.19
N GLY A 202 29.43 4.02 0.34
CA GLY A 202 29.06 5.17 -0.49
C GLY A 202 28.62 4.81 -1.91
N THR A 203 28.43 3.52 -2.21
CA THR A 203 27.87 3.09 -3.49
C THR A 203 26.35 3.37 -3.52
N ARG A 204 25.80 3.68 -4.71
CA ARG A 204 24.35 3.91 -4.90
C ARG A 204 23.53 2.60 -4.82
N GLN A 205 24.09 1.55 -4.23
CA GLN A 205 23.50 0.23 -4.11
C GLN A 205 22.99 0.02 -2.68
N GLN A 206 21.89 -0.71 -2.53
CA GLN A 206 21.36 -1.07 -1.21
C GLN A 206 21.89 -2.43 -0.79
N ARG A 207 22.28 -2.55 0.49
CA ARG A 207 22.61 -3.81 1.17
C ARG A 207 21.62 -4.10 2.27
N TYR A 208 21.41 -5.38 2.54
CA TYR A 208 20.56 -5.82 3.64
C TYR A 208 21.35 -5.81 4.94
N TRP A 209 20.84 -5.16 5.97
CA TRP A 209 21.35 -5.20 7.33
C TRP A 209 20.53 -6.20 8.14
N SER A 210 21.19 -7.18 8.77
CA SER A 210 20.52 -8.23 9.57
C SER A 210 20.28 -7.84 11.03
N GLY A 211 20.68 -6.64 11.45
CA GLY A 211 20.71 -6.23 12.86
C GLY A 211 22.08 -6.41 13.52
N ASN A 212 22.95 -7.25 12.96
CA ASN A 212 24.28 -7.56 13.49
C ASN A 212 25.37 -7.69 12.42
N SER A 213 25.02 -7.77 11.14
CA SER A 213 25.97 -7.85 10.03
C SER A 213 25.35 -7.33 8.74
N TRP A 214 26.20 -6.91 7.81
CA TRP A 214 25.79 -6.61 6.44
C TRP A 214 25.74 -7.89 5.62
N GLY A 215 24.60 -8.14 4.96
CA GLY A 215 24.45 -9.25 4.03
C GLY A 215 25.21 -9.03 2.73
N GLU A 216 25.66 -10.11 2.10
CA GLU A 216 26.37 -10.08 0.80
C GLU A 216 25.46 -9.73 -0.38
N ALA A 217 24.14 -9.81 -0.20
CA ALA A 217 23.16 -9.53 -1.25
C ALA A 217 23.16 -8.03 -1.59
N LEU A 218 23.65 -7.69 -2.78
CA LEU A 218 23.54 -6.37 -3.38
C LEU A 218 22.24 -6.28 -4.18
N ARG A 219 21.39 -5.29 -3.85
CA ARG A 219 20.33 -4.90 -4.77
C ARG A 219 20.95 -4.04 -5.87
N PRO A 220 20.91 -4.47 -7.15
CA PRO A 220 21.16 -3.52 -8.23
C PRO A 220 20.11 -2.40 -8.12
N ALA A 221 20.49 -1.17 -8.48
CA ALA A 221 19.50 -0.11 -8.69
C ALA A 221 18.49 -0.66 -9.72
N SER A 222 17.28 -1.00 -9.26
CA SER A 222 16.36 -1.81 -10.05
C SER A 222 16.10 -1.14 -11.40
N PRO A 223 16.25 -1.87 -12.52
CA PRO A 223 15.74 -1.40 -13.78
C PRO A 223 14.22 -1.34 -13.67
N THR A 224 13.65 -0.29 -14.26
CA THR A 224 12.24 0.01 -14.43
C THR A 224 11.42 -1.26 -14.70
N GLY A 225 10.72 -1.77 -13.69
CA GLY A 225 9.92 -2.99 -13.81
C GLY A 225 9.41 -3.46 -12.45
N LEU A 226 8.09 -3.47 -12.28
CA LEU A 226 7.42 -3.93 -11.06
C LEU A 226 7.49 -5.47 -11.01
N VAL A 227 8.46 -6.04 -10.28
CA VAL A 227 8.44 -7.48 -9.99
C VAL A 227 7.43 -7.71 -8.86
N LEU A 228 6.26 -8.23 -9.22
CA LEU A 228 5.24 -8.65 -8.26
C LEU A 228 5.72 -9.92 -7.52
N TRP A 229 5.30 -10.08 -6.26
CA TRP A 229 5.67 -11.21 -5.40
C TRP A 229 4.40 -11.97 -5.02
N ALA A 230 4.45 -13.30 -5.02
CA ALA A 230 3.33 -14.14 -4.60
C ALA A 230 3.18 -14.09 -3.07
N PRO A 231 2.01 -14.45 -2.50
CA PRO A 231 1.75 -14.41 -1.06
C PRO A 231 2.73 -15.23 -0.20
N ASP A 232 3.42 -16.20 -0.80
CA ASP A 232 4.43 -17.05 -0.17
C ASP A 232 5.87 -16.49 -0.29
N GLY A 233 6.04 -15.29 -0.86
CA GLY A 233 7.34 -14.65 -1.07
C GLY A 233 8.10 -15.17 -2.29
N SER A 234 7.50 -16.02 -3.13
CA SER A 234 8.12 -16.48 -4.38
C SER A 234 8.00 -15.43 -5.51
N PRO A 235 8.99 -15.33 -6.41
CA PRO A 235 8.97 -14.36 -7.51
C PRO A 235 7.84 -14.69 -8.50
N VAL A 236 7.01 -13.69 -8.86
CA VAL A 236 5.92 -13.85 -9.84
C VAL A 236 6.50 -13.86 -11.25
N SER A 237 5.87 -14.62 -12.13
CA SER A 237 6.26 -14.69 -13.54
C SER A 237 6.14 -13.29 -14.17
N PRO A 238 7.14 -12.83 -14.94
CA PRO A 238 7.06 -11.56 -15.67
C PRO A 238 6.06 -11.61 -16.84
N LYS A 239 5.47 -12.77 -17.12
CA LYS A 239 4.51 -12.98 -18.21
C LYS A 239 3.14 -12.42 -17.83
N SER A 240 2.48 -11.78 -18.78
CA SER A 240 1.15 -11.20 -18.56
C SER A 240 0.05 -12.26 -18.59
N ARG A 241 -0.72 -12.34 -17.51
CA ARG A 241 -1.90 -13.17 -17.32
C ARG A 241 -3.01 -12.80 -18.32
N LEU A 242 -3.15 -11.52 -18.66
CA LEU A 242 -4.09 -11.07 -19.70
C LEU A 242 -3.67 -11.59 -21.08
N VAL A 243 -2.38 -11.52 -21.41
CA VAL A 243 -1.86 -12.07 -22.68
C VAL A 243 -2.07 -13.59 -22.73
N VAL A 244 -1.82 -14.31 -21.62
CA VAL A 244 -2.09 -15.76 -21.53
C VAL A 244 -3.57 -16.07 -21.72
N LEU A 245 -4.47 -15.31 -21.09
CA LEU A 245 -5.91 -15.50 -21.20
C LEU A 245 -6.39 -15.27 -22.64
N LEU A 246 -5.95 -14.19 -23.28
CA LEU A 246 -6.30 -13.88 -24.67
C LEU A 246 -5.79 -14.96 -25.62
N LEU A 247 -4.53 -15.40 -25.46
CA LEU A 247 -3.98 -16.48 -26.26
C LEU A 247 -4.72 -17.81 -26.04
N ALA A 248 -5.16 -18.10 -24.81
CA ALA A 248 -5.94 -19.30 -24.52
C ALA A 248 -7.33 -19.25 -25.19
N ILE A 249 -8.00 -18.10 -25.18
CA ILE A 249 -9.32 -17.93 -25.79
C ILE A 249 -9.25 -18.02 -27.33
N PHE A 250 -8.32 -17.31 -27.94
CA PHE A 250 -8.27 -17.18 -29.40
C PHE A 250 -7.40 -18.23 -30.10
N LEU A 251 -6.37 -18.75 -29.43
CA LEU A 251 -5.38 -19.68 -30.01
C LEU A 251 -5.14 -20.93 -29.14
N GLY A 252 -5.92 -21.16 -28.09
CA GLY A 252 -5.67 -22.25 -27.15
C GLY A 252 -5.90 -23.64 -27.73
N ALA A 253 -6.70 -23.78 -28.79
CA ALA A 253 -6.85 -25.03 -29.54
C ALA A 253 -5.53 -25.48 -30.23
N PHE A 254 -4.60 -24.54 -30.44
CA PHE A 254 -3.27 -24.78 -31.01
C PHE A 254 -2.16 -24.78 -29.96
N GLY A 255 -2.49 -24.56 -28.67
CA GLY A 255 -1.53 -24.56 -27.56
C GLY A 255 -0.59 -23.36 -27.49
N VAL A 256 -0.90 -22.25 -28.17
CA VAL A 256 -0.01 -21.08 -28.31
C VAL A 256 0.29 -20.40 -26.97
N HIS A 257 -0.68 -20.38 -26.05
CA HIS A 257 -0.48 -19.86 -24.69
C HIS A 257 0.55 -20.67 -23.90
N SER A 258 0.63 -21.99 -24.10
CA SER A 258 1.64 -22.85 -23.47
C SER A 258 3.06 -22.48 -23.92
N PHE A 259 3.24 -22.07 -25.19
CA PHE A 259 4.54 -21.60 -25.69
C PHE A 259 4.94 -20.25 -25.10
N TYR A 260 4.00 -19.30 -24.96
CA TYR A 260 4.26 -17.99 -24.35
C TYR A 260 4.76 -18.10 -22.90
N VAL A 261 4.27 -19.13 -22.20
CA VAL A 261 4.55 -19.42 -20.80
C VAL A 261 5.74 -20.39 -20.61
N GLY A 262 6.43 -20.74 -21.70
CA GLY A 262 7.64 -21.56 -21.68
C GLY A 262 7.40 -23.08 -21.61
N LYS A 263 6.15 -23.54 -21.58
CA LYS A 263 5.77 -24.97 -21.54
C LYS A 263 5.75 -25.59 -22.95
N VAL A 264 6.91 -25.60 -23.60
CA VAL A 264 7.08 -26.05 -25.00
C VAL A 264 6.61 -27.50 -25.22
N GLY A 265 6.90 -28.41 -24.28
CA GLY A 265 6.47 -29.80 -24.38
C GLY A 265 4.95 -29.99 -24.33
N VAL A 266 4.26 -29.19 -23.51
CA VAL A 266 2.79 -29.21 -23.39
C VAL A 266 2.16 -28.63 -24.66
N GLY A 267 2.71 -27.53 -25.18
CA GLY A 267 2.26 -26.92 -26.43
C GLY A 267 2.37 -27.85 -27.64
N LEU A 268 3.49 -28.59 -27.75
CA LEU A 268 3.67 -29.61 -28.81
C LEU A 268 2.70 -30.78 -28.66
N GLY A 269 2.44 -31.24 -27.43
CA GLY A 269 1.46 -32.30 -27.16
C GLY A 269 0.04 -31.89 -27.54
N GLN A 270 -0.37 -30.67 -27.19
CA GLN A 270 -1.67 -30.09 -27.56
C GLN A 270 -1.80 -29.99 -29.08
N LEU A 271 -0.78 -29.47 -29.77
CA LEU A 271 -0.78 -29.34 -31.23
C LEU A 271 -0.88 -30.72 -31.92
N ALA A 272 -0.10 -31.71 -31.47
CA ALA A 272 -0.13 -33.05 -32.03
C ALA A 272 -1.50 -33.72 -31.87
N ILE A 273 -2.12 -33.61 -30.68
CA ILE A 273 -3.46 -34.15 -30.42
C ILE A 273 -4.52 -33.45 -31.27
N THR A 274 -4.45 -32.11 -31.40
CA THR A 274 -5.37 -31.36 -32.26
C THR A 274 -5.26 -31.80 -33.72
N ILE A 275 -4.05 -32.06 -34.22
CA ILE A 275 -3.83 -32.57 -35.59
C ILE A 275 -4.35 -34.01 -35.74
N LEU A 276 -4.01 -34.91 -34.80
CA LEU A 276 -4.41 -36.32 -34.80
C LEU A 276 -5.92 -36.53 -34.67
N THR A 277 -6.62 -35.62 -33.99
CA THR A 277 -8.07 -35.69 -33.75
C THR A 277 -8.88 -34.83 -34.71
N CYS A 278 -8.25 -34.26 -35.75
CA CYS A 278 -8.88 -33.31 -36.68
C CYS A 278 -9.64 -32.18 -35.96
N GLY A 279 -9.12 -31.70 -34.83
CA GLY A 279 -9.71 -30.63 -34.03
C GLY A 279 -10.89 -31.03 -33.14
N ILE A 280 -11.37 -32.28 -33.18
CA ILE A 280 -12.56 -32.73 -32.44
C ILE A 280 -12.36 -32.69 -30.92
N PHE A 281 -11.13 -32.89 -30.43
CA PHE A 281 -10.83 -32.87 -28.99
C PHE A 281 -9.93 -31.70 -28.56
N GLY A 282 -9.52 -30.83 -29.48
CA GLY A 282 -8.61 -29.71 -29.20
C GLY A 282 -9.22 -28.58 -28.36
N TRP A 283 -10.55 -28.49 -28.28
CA TRP A 283 -11.28 -27.42 -27.58
C TRP A 283 -11.44 -27.66 -26.06
N ILE A 284 -11.18 -28.88 -25.57
CA ILE A 284 -11.30 -29.20 -24.14
C ILE A 284 -10.17 -28.53 -23.32
N TRP A 285 -8.97 -28.46 -23.90
CA TRP A 285 -7.78 -27.88 -23.26
C TRP A 285 -7.89 -26.38 -22.94
N PRO A 286 -8.27 -25.49 -23.89
CA PRO A 286 -8.44 -24.08 -23.58
C PRO A 286 -9.50 -23.83 -22.51
N LEU A 287 -10.52 -24.69 -22.40
CA LEU A 287 -11.54 -24.59 -21.36
C LEU A 287 -10.96 -24.81 -19.96
N VAL A 288 -10.14 -25.84 -19.78
CA VAL A 288 -9.44 -26.11 -18.51
C VAL A 288 -8.43 -25.01 -18.20
N ASP A 289 -7.66 -24.57 -19.20
CA ASP A 289 -6.63 -23.55 -19.03
C ASP A 289 -7.22 -22.16 -18.74
N VAL A 290 -8.33 -21.76 -19.38
CA VAL A 290 -9.05 -20.52 -19.07
C VAL A 290 -9.57 -20.54 -17.63
N ILE A 291 -10.08 -21.67 -17.15
CA ILE A 291 -10.50 -21.80 -15.75
C ILE A 291 -9.31 -21.66 -14.80
N LEU A 292 -8.18 -22.33 -15.08
CA LEU A 292 -6.98 -22.23 -14.23
C LEU A 292 -6.36 -20.83 -14.23
N VAL A 293 -6.37 -20.14 -15.37
CA VAL A 293 -5.93 -18.75 -15.51
C VAL A 293 -6.91 -17.80 -14.81
N ALA A 294 -8.22 -18.05 -14.86
CA ALA A 294 -9.22 -17.25 -14.15
C ALA A 294 -9.13 -17.44 -12.62
N VAL A 295 -8.86 -18.65 -12.14
CA VAL A 295 -8.67 -18.97 -10.72
C VAL A 295 -7.31 -18.48 -10.20
N GLY A 296 -6.37 -18.12 -11.08
CA GLY A 296 -5.08 -17.54 -10.69
C GLY A 296 -4.04 -18.56 -10.21
N THR A 297 -4.28 -19.84 -10.47
CA THR A 297 -3.37 -20.95 -10.13
C THR A 297 -2.45 -21.34 -11.29
N TYR A 298 -2.50 -20.59 -12.39
CA TYR A 298 -1.72 -20.86 -13.59
C TYR A 298 -0.24 -20.51 -13.39
N ARG A 299 0.64 -21.49 -13.69
CA ARG A 299 2.09 -21.40 -13.48
C ARG A 299 2.86 -21.41 -14.78
N ASP A 300 4.02 -20.79 -14.79
CA ASP A 300 4.99 -20.86 -15.88
C ASP A 300 5.86 -22.12 -15.87
N SER A 301 6.74 -22.26 -16.86
CA SER A 301 7.70 -23.36 -16.95
C SER A 301 8.67 -23.44 -15.78
N ASP A 302 8.90 -22.31 -15.10
CA ASP A 302 9.77 -22.19 -13.93
C ASP A 302 9.00 -22.38 -12.62
N GLY A 303 7.71 -22.73 -12.70
CA GLY A 303 6.83 -22.95 -11.56
C GLY A 303 6.28 -21.68 -10.91
N ARG A 304 6.53 -20.50 -11.48
CA ARG A 304 6.11 -19.20 -10.95
C ARG A 304 4.66 -18.90 -11.35
N LEU A 305 3.92 -18.23 -10.47
CA LEU A 305 2.53 -17.85 -10.76
C LEU A 305 2.49 -16.74 -11.80
N VAL A 306 1.58 -16.83 -12.77
CA VAL A 306 1.36 -15.80 -13.79
C VAL A 306 0.20 -14.92 -13.29
N LEU A 307 0.52 -13.84 -12.57
CA LEU A 307 -0.47 -12.99 -11.90
C LEU A 307 -0.61 -11.59 -12.52
N ASN A 308 0.37 -11.14 -13.29
CA ASN A 308 0.43 -9.77 -13.79
C ASN A 308 -0.64 -9.53 -14.87
N TRP A 309 -1.58 -8.59 -14.67
CA TRP A 309 -2.61 -8.30 -15.68
C TRP A 309 -2.12 -7.36 -16.80
N GLU A 310 -1.01 -6.67 -16.56
CA GLU A 310 -0.41 -5.71 -17.48
C GLU A 310 0.81 -6.32 -18.19
N SER A 311 1.08 -5.84 -19.40
CA SER A 311 2.15 -6.29 -20.30
C SER A 311 3.30 -5.30 -20.36
#